data_AF-A7APU2-F1
#
_entry.id   AF-A7APU2-F1
#
_cell.length_a   1.000
_cell.length_b   1.000
_cell.length_c   1.000
_cell.angle_alpha   90.00
_cell.angle_beta   90.00
_cell.angle_gamma   90.00
#
_symmetry.space_group_name_H-M   'P 1'
#
loop_
_entity.id
_entity.type
_entity.pdbx_description
1 polymer ?
#
loop_
_entity_poly.entity_id
_entity_poly.type
_entity_poly.pdbx_seq_one_letter_code
_entity_poly.pdbx_strand_id
1 'polypeptide(L)'
;MDGEDMGYGYTEAPGRMPYDVENSNTHRSLMPLSDQMDMGAARLEQTLEMLNVRYQSLFFAAASSIVANAIMTFIGSLSLTQIPSLIMATFLIINGMMIMILDVPGTPRWAGKHRRNIRKNMRFLTRLTGKSLWLALLGSMSLMTIRAARSVNVLRACFSTLSTFFVFAAAATGMLIAIRKSLRLERVKSIIKENSKGAYIDCYRKYALGDPDYGMQFQEFNRMCADHTSGLHQFDIIDLYIIFNVLDEFQKSAINEREFYEWMAGSLVFL
;
A
#
# COMPACT_ATOMS: atom_id res chain seq x y z
N MET A 1 -44.95 67.32 17.09
CA MET A 1 -44.20 67.36 15.81
C MET A 1 -42.90 66.74 16.19
N ASP A 2 -42.86 65.43 16.17
CA ASP A 2 -41.82 64.64 16.82
C ASP A 2 -41.32 63.66 15.77
N GLY A 3 -40.09 63.92 15.33
CA GLY A 3 -39.36 63.07 14.41
C GLY A 3 -38.77 61.91 15.18
N GLU A 4 -39.17 60.69 14.83
CA GLU A 4 -38.51 59.47 15.30
C GLU A 4 -37.52 59.00 14.25
N ASP A 5 -36.26 58.87 14.72
CA ASP A 5 -35.10 58.38 14.00
C ASP A 5 -35.28 56.94 13.50
N MET A 6 -35.04 56.74 12.21
CA MET A 6 -34.89 55.42 11.58
C MET A 6 -33.50 54.85 11.88
N GLY A 7 -33.36 54.18 13.02
CA GLY A 7 -32.19 53.36 13.33
C GLY A 7 -32.21 52.05 12.54
N TYR A 8 -31.44 51.98 11.46
CA TYR A 8 -31.14 50.72 10.76
C TYR A 8 -30.30 49.82 11.68
N GLY A 9 -30.94 48.80 12.26
CA GLY A 9 -30.26 47.72 12.95
C GLY A 9 -29.55 46.81 11.95
N TYR A 10 -28.23 46.95 11.83
CA TYR A 10 -27.39 45.89 11.28
C TYR A 10 -27.35 44.75 12.29
N THR A 11 -28.03 43.64 12.00
CA THR A 11 -27.78 42.37 12.67
C THR A 11 -26.42 41.86 12.22
N GLU A 12 -25.44 41.94 13.11
CA GLU A 12 -24.13 41.31 12.95
C GLU A 12 -24.32 39.82 12.66
N ALA A 13 -23.73 39.35 11.56
CA ALA A 13 -23.65 37.93 11.26
C ALA A 13 -22.82 37.25 12.37
N PRO A 14 -23.31 36.14 12.96
CA PRO A 14 -22.58 35.45 14.02
C PRO A 14 -21.20 35.05 13.51
N GLY A 15 -20.20 35.63 14.17
CA GLY A 15 -18.82 35.65 13.76
C GLY A 15 -18.23 34.26 13.54
N ARG A 16 -17.32 34.21 12.57
CA ARG A 16 -16.22 33.24 12.55
C ARG A 16 -15.61 33.18 13.95
N MET A 17 -15.85 32.06 14.64
CA MET A 17 -15.05 31.70 15.80
C MET A 17 -13.57 31.66 15.37
N PRO A 18 -12.65 32.24 16.14
CA PRO A 18 -11.24 31.96 15.95
C PRO A 18 -11.06 30.46 16.16
N TYR A 19 -10.56 29.77 15.15
CA TYR A 19 -10.20 28.37 15.27
C TYR A 19 -9.21 28.25 16.43
N ASP A 20 -9.64 27.60 17.51
CA ASP A 20 -8.79 27.17 18.62
C ASP A 20 -7.74 26.18 18.08
N VAL A 21 -6.59 26.72 17.67
CA VAL A 21 -5.42 25.93 17.27
C VAL A 21 -4.92 25.07 18.44
N GLU A 22 -5.18 25.50 19.67
CA GLU A 22 -4.68 24.88 20.90
C GLU A 22 -5.41 23.57 21.27
N ASN A 23 -6.72 23.47 20.98
CA ASN A 23 -7.50 22.23 21.21
C ASN A 23 -7.22 21.10 20.21
N SER A 24 -6.66 21.43 19.03
CA SER A 24 -6.36 20.45 18.00
C SER A 24 -5.14 19.56 18.33
N ASN A 25 -4.22 20.06 19.17
CA ASN A 25 -3.04 19.31 19.58
C ASN A 25 -3.36 18.33 20.72
N THR A 26 -4.24 18.71 21.65
CA THR A 26 -4.68 17.85 22.75
C THR A 26 -5.60 16.71 22.27
N HIS A 27 -6.42 16.97 21.24
CA HIS A 27 -7.29 15.93 20.67
C HIS A 27 -6.53 14.89 19.83
N ARG A 28 -5.35 15.25 19.29
CA ARG A 28 -4.46 14.29 18.62
C ARG A 28 -3.83 13.31 19.61
N SER A 29 -3.48 13.73 20.83
CA SER A 29 -2.82 12.84 21.79
C SER A 29 -3.73 11.76 22.41
N LEU A 30 -5.05 11.89 22.26
CA LEU A 30 -6.06 10.96 22.79
C LEU A 30 -6.68 10.04 21.73
N MET A 31 -6.37 10.21 20.45
CA MET A 31 -6.83 9.29 19.41
C MET A 31 -6.08 7.95 19.48
N PRO A 32 -6.77 6.81 19.36
CA PRO A 32 -6.13 5.51 19.17
C PRO A 32 -5.09 5.59 18.04
N LEU A 33 -3.92 4.95 18.24
CA LEU A 33 -2.81 4.96 17.27
C LEU A 33 -3.27 4.54 15.86
N SER A 34 -4.23 3.61 15.78
CA SER A 34 -4.84 3.17 14.52
C SER A 34 -5.49 4.32 13.74
N ASP A 35 -6.15 5.24 14.43
CA ASP A 35 -6.88 6.34 13.80
C ASP A 35 -5.91 7.42 13.33
N GLN A 36 -4.83 7.68 14.08
CA GLN A 36 -3.75 8.56 13.63
C GLN A 36 -3.05 8.01 12.37
N MET A 37 -2.73 6.71 12.36
CA MET A 37 -2.12 6.05 11.20
C MET A 37 -3.03 6.10 9.99
N ASP A 38 -4.33 5.87 10.18
CA ASP A 38 -5.31 5.94 9.12
C ASP A 38 -5.44 7.35 8.54
N MET A 39 -5.48 8.38 9.37
CA MET A 39 -5.52 9.78 8.90
C MET A 39 -4.24 10.15 8.13
N GLY A 40 -3.07 9.72 8.60
CA GLY A 40 -1.79 9.96 7.93
C GLY A 40 -1.73 9.28 6.56
N ALA A 41 -2.11 8.01 6.50
CA ALA A 41 -2.15 7.27 5.25
C ALA A 41 -3.24 7.79 4.29
N ALA A 42 -4.37 8.32 4.78
CA ALA A 42 -5.38 9.00 3.96
C ALA A 42 -4.78 10.19 3.20
N ARG A 43 -4.03 11.02 3.93
CA ARG A 43 -3.39 12.21 3.38
C ARG A 43 -2.32 11.84 2.34
N LEU A 44 -1.59 10.75 2.57
CA LEU A 44 -0.61 10.24 1.60
C LEU A 44 -1.29 9.75 0.32
N GLU A 45 -2.36 8.97 0.42
CA GLU A 45 -3.15 8.54 -0.76
C GLU A 45 -3.70 9.75 -1.51
N GLN A 46 -4.32 10.70 -0.80
CA GLN A 46 -4.87 11.92 -1.42
C GLN A 46 -3.77 12.75 -2.10
N THR A 47 -2.59 12.84 -1.50
CA THR A 47 -1.44 13.54 -2.12
C THR A 47 -0.93 12.81 -3.36
N LEU A 48 -0.86 11.47 -3.32
CA LEU A 48 -0.49 10.65 -4.47
C LEU A 48 -1.50 10.79 -5.62
N GLU A 49 -2.79 10.82 -5.30
CA GLU A 49 -3.87 11.08 -6.25
C GLU A 49 -3.79 12.49 -6.85
N MET A 50 -3.54 13.51 -6.04
CA MET A 50 -3.33 14.89 -6.52
C MET A 50 -2.12 15.00 -7.46
N LEU A 51 -1.06 14.23 -7.19
CA LEU A 51 0.12 14.16 -8.05
C LEU A 51 -0.08 13.25 -9.26
N ASN A 52 -1.22 12.56 -9.37
CA ASN A 52 -1.51 11.53 -10.38
C ASN A 52 -0.44 10.43 -10.44
N VAL A 53 0.23 10.15 -9.32
CA VAL A 53 1.27 9.13 -9.21
C VAL A 53 0.66 7.88 -8.59
N ARG A 54 0.55 6.83 -9.40
CA ARG A 54 0.16 5.51 -8.90
C ARG A 54 1.28 4.93 -8.02
N TYR A 55 0.93 4.29 -6.91
CA TYR A 55 1.90 3.62 -6.03
C TYR A 55 2.77 2.59 -6.78
N GLN A 56 2.22 1.93 -7.82
CA GLN A 56 2.97 1.01 -8.69
C GLN A 56 4.14 1.71 -9.38
N SER A 57 3.93 2.90 -9.93
CA SER A 57 4.98 3.69 -10.57
C SER A 57 6.07 4.11 -9.58
N LEU A 58 5.68 4.39 -8.34
CA LEU A 58 6.60 4.76 -7.27
C LEU A 58 7.50 3.57 -6.88
N PHE A 59 6.93 2.37 -6.71
CA PHE A 59 7.71 1.15 -6.47
C PHE A 59 8.60 0.77 -7.64
N PHE A 60 8.10 0.93 -8.87
CA PHE A 60 8.89 0.71 -10.08
C PHE A 60 10.10 1.65 -10.16
N ALA A 61 9.90 2.94 -9.86
CA ALA A 61 10.98 3.93 -9.85
C ALA A 61 12.01 3.61 -8.74
N ALA A 62 11.55 3.22 -7.55
CA ALA A 62 12.43 2.79 -6.46
C ALA A 62 13.26 1.56 -6.85
N ALA A 63 12.63 0.52 -7.39
CA ALA A 63 13.31 -0.68 -7.86
C ALA A 63 14.33 -0.37 -8.99
N SER A 64 13.96 0.48 -9.94
CA SER A 64 14.86 0.93 -11.01
C SER A 64 16.10 1.64 -10.46
N SER A 65 15.91 2.44 -9.41
CA SER A 65 16.99 3.16 -8.74
C SER A 65 17.97 2.20 -8.03
N ILE A 66 17.45 1.15 -7.38
CA ILE A 66 18.25 0.06 -6.79
C ILE A 66 19.06 -0.65 -7.88
N VAL A 67 18.42 -1.03 -8.99
CA VAL A 67 19.09 -1.72 -10.09
C VAL A 67 20.20 -0.85 -10.69
N ALA A 68 19.94 0.44 -10.90
CA ALA A 68 20.95 1.37 -11.40
C ALA A 68 22.17 1.47 -10.46
N ASN A 69 21.93 1.62 -9.14
CA ASN A 69 23.01 1.62 -8.15
C ASN A 69 23.78 0.30 -8.15
N ALA A 70 23.07 -0.83 -8.23
CA ALA A 70 23.67 -2.15 -8.21
C ALA A 70 24.52 -2.43 -9.44
N ILE A 71 24.11 -1.99 -10.64
CA ILE A 71 24.91 -2.09 -11.87
C ILE A 71 26.20 -1.27 -11.74
N MET A 72 26.10 -0.03 -11.23
CA MET A 72 27.29 0.80 -11.00
C MET A 72 28.26 0.16 -10.00
N THR A 73 27.73 -0.49 -8.95
CA THR A 73 28.53 -1.25 -7.98
C THR A 73 29.14 -2.50 -8.60
N PHE A 74 28.40 -3.22 -9.43
CA PHE A 74 28.88 -4.40 -10.16
C PHE A 74 30.07 -4.05 -11.06
N ILE A 75 29.95 -3.02 -11.89
CA ILE A 75 31.02 -2.56 -12.79
C ILE A 75 32.25 -2.11 -11.98
N GLY A 76 32.04 -1.40 -10.87
CA GLY A 76 33.13 -0.94 -10.00
C GLY A 76 33.83 -2.05 -9.22
N SER A 77 33.19 -3.22 -9.05
CA SER A 77 33.68 -4.33 -8.23
C SER A 77 34.28 -5.48 -9.06
N LEU A 78 34.60 -5.26 -10.34
CA LEU A 78 35.20 -6.28 -11.23
C LEU A 78 36.63 -6.69 -10.84
N SER A 79 37.23 -6.03 -9.84
CA SER A 79 38.49 -6.47 -9.23
C SER A 79 38.29 -7.72 -8.37
N LEU A 80 39.18 -8.71 -8.53
CA LEU A 80 39.19 -9.96 -7.74
C LEU A 80 39.27 -9.74 -6.21
N THR A 81 39.66 -8.55 -5.76
CA THR A 81 39.72 -8.19 -4.34
C THR A 81 38.37 -7.81 -3.71
N GLN A 82 37.28 -7.77 -4.50
CA GLN A 82 35.95 -7.30 -4.05
C GLN A 82 34.82 -8.30 -4.33
N ILE A 83 35.10 -9.60 -4.21
CA ILE A 83 34.10 -10.68 -4.40
C ILE A 83 32.81 -10.47 -3.59
N PRO A 84 32.83 -10.06 -2.30
CA PRO A 84 31.60 -9.83 -1.54
C PRO A 84 30.71 -8.75 -2.15
N SER A 85 31.31 -7.65 -2.63
CA SER A 85 30.58 -6.56 -3.30
C SER A 85 29.95 -7.02 -4.61
N LEU A 86 30.64 -7.89 -5.36
CA LEU A 86 30.12 -8.47 -6.60
C LEU A 86 28.89 -9.36 -6.34
N ILE A 87 28.95 -10.21 -5.30
CA ILE A 87 27.83 -11.08 -4.90
C ILE A 87 26.63 -10.23 -4.49
N MET A 88 26.84 -9.23 -3.63
CA MET A 88 25.78 -8.33 -3.17
C MET A 88 25.19 -7.51 -4.32
N ALA A 89 26.01 -7.01 -5.24
CA ALA A 89 25.54 -6.29 -6.43
C ALA A 89 24.70 -7.20 -7.34
N THR A 90 25.14 -8.43 -7.57
CA THR A 90 24.38 -9.41 -8.37
C THR A 90 23.03 -9.74 -7.72
N PHE A 91 23.02 -9.94 -6.40
CA PHE A 91 21.79 -10.15 -5.64
C PHE A 91 20.82 -8.96 -5.75
N LEU A 92 21.33 -7.73 -5.61
CA LEU A 92 20.54 -6.50 -5.76
C LEU A 92 19.98 -6.34 -7.18
N ILE A 93 20.77 -6.64 -8.22
CA ILE A 93 20.30 -6.61 -9.62
C ILE A 93 19.14 -7.59 -9.82
N ILE A 94 19.33 -8.86 -9.43
CA ILE A 94 18.31 -9.89 -9.63
C ILE A 94 17.01 -9.52 -8.88
N ASN A 95 17.11 -9.17 -7.60
CA ASN A 95 15.93 -8.87 -6.79
C ASN A 95 15.28 -7.53 -7.14
N GLY A 96 16.07 -6.51 -7.50
CA GLY A 96 15.54 -5.24 -8.00
C GLY A 96 14.79 -5.43 -9.32
N MET A 97 15.32 -6.24 -10.24
CA MET A 97 14.66 -6.59 -11.49
C MET A 97 13.36 -7.36 -11.25
N MET A 98 13.29 -8.26 -10.27
CA MET A 98 12.05 -8.96 -9.92
C MET A 98 10.93 -7.98 -9.51
N ILE A 99 11.22 -7.03 -8.63
CA ILE A 99 10.24 -6.01 -8.21
C ILE A 99 9.87 -5.12 -9.38
N MET A 100 10.87 -4.69 -10.16
CA MET A 100 10.64 -3.87 -11.34
C MET A 100 9.67 -4.55 -12.32
N ILE A 101 9.83 -5.84 -12.60
CA ILE A 101 8.91 -6.61 -13.45
C ILE A 101 7.50 -6.68 -12.86
N LEU A 102 7.37 -6.84 -11.53
CA LEU A 102 6.08 -6.87 -10.85
C LEU A 102 5.33 -5.53 -10.99
N ASP A 103 6.05 -4.42 -10.87
CA ASP A 103 5.45 -3.08 -10.78
C ASP A 103 5.58 -2.25 -12.07
N VAL A 104 6.03 -2.86 -13.19
CA VAL A 104 6.06 -2.19 -14.51
C VAL A 104 4.69 -1.52 -14.78
N PRO A 105 4.65 -0.21 -15.08
CA PRO A 105 3.40 0.44 -15.44
C PRO A 105 2.88 -0.17 -16.75
N GLY A 106 1.59 -0.54 -16.74
CA GLY A 106 0.94 -1.22 -17.85
C GLY A 106 1.11 -2.75 -17.84
N THR A 107 0.64 -3.38 -18.92
CA THR A 107 0.61 -4.84 -19.08
C THR A 107 1.29 -5.26 -20.39
N PRO A 108 2.62 -5.04 -20.52
CA PRO A 108 3.32 -5.53 -21.69
C PRO A 108 3.28 -7.06 -21.73
N ARG A 109 3.01 -7.62 -22.92
CA ARG A 109 2.76 -9.06 -23.11
C ARG A 109 3.91 -9.94 -22.60
N TRP A 110 5.15 -9.49 -22.73
CA TRP A 110 6.34 -10.22 -22.26
C TRP A 110 6.43 -10.28 -20.74
N ALA A 111 6.07 -9.21 -20.03
CA ALA A 111 6.13 -9.17 -18.57
C ALA A 111 5.06 -10.05 -17.93
N GLY A 112 3.95 -10.30 -18.62
CA GLY A 112 2.84 -11.14 -18.13
C GLY A 112 3.30 -12.54 -17.70
N LYS A 113 4.12 -13.20 -18.52
CA LYS A 113 4.65 -14.55 -18.22
C LYS A 113 5.54 -14.54 -16.97
N HIS A 114 6.44 -13.57 -16.87
CA HIS A 114 7.36 -13.46 -15.73
C HIS A 114 6.62 -13.07 -14.45
N ARG A 115 5.68 -12.12 -14.52
CA ARG A 115 4.82 -11.76 -13.39
C ARG A 115 4.07 -12.97 -12.84
N ARG A 116 3.53 -13.83 -13.71
CA ARG A 116 2.82 -15.05 -13.27
C ARG A 116 3.77 -16.00 -12.54
N ASN A 117 4.98 -16.19 -13.04
CA ASN A 117 5.95 -17.07 -12.39
C ASN A 117 6.42 -16.51 -11.03
N ILE A 118 6.68 -15.21 -10.94
CA ILE A 118 7.06 -14.57 -9.67
C ILE A 118 5.90 -14.65 -8.67
N ARG A 119 4.68 -14.36 -9.11
CA ARG A 119 3.48 -14.45 -8.26
C ARG A 119 3.20 -15.87 -7.74
N LYS A 120 3.59 -16.90 -8.50
CA LYS A 120 3.47 -18.30 -8.09
C LYS A 120 4.51 -18.69 -7.03
N ASN A 121 5.77 -18.29 -7.22
CA ASN A 121 6.88 -18.74 -6.37
C ASN A 121 7.15 -17.84 -5.17
N MET A 122 6.79 -16.55 -5.24
CA MET A 122 7.08 -15.56 -4.21
C MET A 122 5.80 -14.81 -3.82
N ARG A 123 4.82 -15.53 -3.25
CA ARG A 123 3.55 -14.95 -2.77
C ARG A 123 3.74 -13.78 -1.80
N PHE A 124 4.76 -13.82 -0.95
CA PHE A 124 5.07 -12.70 -0.06
C PHE A 124 5.38 -11.40 -0.84
N LEU A 125 6.06 -11.48 -1.98
CA LEU A 125 6.38 -10.34 -2.84
C LEU A 125 5.18 -9.80 -3.63
N THR A 126 4.03 -10.48 -3.59
CA THR A 126 2.83 -10.00 -4.25
C THR A 126 2.01 -9.11 -3.31
N ARG A 127 2.11 -9.35 -2.01
CA ARG A 127 1.50 -8.54 -0.95
C ARG A 127 2.16 -7.17 -0.88
N LEU A 128 1.37 -6.12 -0.71
CA LEU A 128 1.82 -4.74 -0.67
C LEU A 128 2.78 -4.47 0.51
N THR A 129 2.46 -5.02 1.69
CA THR A 129 3.35 -5.05 2.86
C THR A 129 4.66 -5.75 2.55
N GLY A 130 4.60 -6.92 1.91
CA GLY A 130 5.78 -7.71 1.60
C GLY A 130 6.70 -7.05 0.58
N LYS A 131 6.13 -6.41 -0.46
CA LYS A 131 6.88 -5.56 -1.40
C LYS A 131 7.61 -4.42 -0.70
N SER A 132 6.90 -3.71 0.19
CA SER A 132 7.44 -2.56 0.92
C SER A 132 8.60 -2.97 1.84
N LEU A 133 8.42 -4.07 2.59
CA LEU A 133 9.48 -4.62 3.45
C LEU A 133 10.69 -5.10 2.63
N TRP A 134 10.44 -5.75 1.49
CA TRP A 134 11.50 -6.21 0.59
C TRP A 134 12.28 -5.04 -0.01
N LEU A 135 11.60 -3.96 -0.42
CA LEU A 135 12.27 -2.74 -0.87
C LEU A 135 13.10 -2.07 0.22
N ALA A 136 12.62 -2.04 1.47
CA ALA A 136 13.40 -1.53 2.59
C ALA A 136 14.68 -2.36 2.82
N LEU A 137 14.58 -3.69 2.69
CA LEU A 137 15.73 -4.60 2.78
C LEU A 137 16.73 -4.37 1.64
N LEU A 138 16.26 -4.24 0.39
CA LEU A 138 17.15 -3.95 -0.73
C LEU A 138 17.78 -2.55 -0.63
N GLY A 139 17.03 -1.57 -0.10
CA GLY A 139 17.53 -0.23 0.19
C GLY A 139 18.64 -0.23 1.25
N SER A 140 18.47 -1.00 2.33
CA SER A 140 19.50 -1.13 3.37
C SER A 140 20.76 -1.84 2.85
N MET A 141 20.58 -2.90 2.05
CA MET A 141 21.70 -3.57 1.37
C MET A 141 22.42 -2.64 0.40
N SER A 142 21.70 -1.84 -0.38
CA SER A 142 22.28 -0.83 -1.26
C SER A 142 23.14 0.16 -0.46
N LEU A 143 22.64 0.65 0.68
CA LEU A 143 23.41 1.55 1.57
C LEU A 143 24.72 0.92 2.08
N MET A 144 24.67 -0.36 2.45
CA MET A 144 25.85 -1.10 2.91
C MET A 144 26.88 -1.26 1.80
N THR A 145 26.45 -1.56 0.57
CA THR A 145 27.37 -1.70 -0.57
C THR A 145 28.08 -0.38 -0.91
N ILE A 146 27.40 0.77 -0.77
CA ILE A 146 28.00 2.09 -0.98
C ILE A 146 29.07 2.36 0.09
N ARG A 147 28.76 2.07 1.36
CA ARG A 147 29.70 2.28 2.47
C ARG A 147 30.93 1.37 2.43
N ALA A 148 30.76 0.14 1.96
CA ALA A 148 31.84 -0.83 1.84
C ALA A 148 32.79 -0.51 0.66
N ALA A 149 32.39 0.34 -0.28
CA ALA A 149 33.20 0.70 -1.43
C ALA A 149 34.34 1.65 -1.02
N ARG A 150 35.58 1.17 -1.17
CA ARG A 150 36.80 1.86 -0.69
C ARG A 150 37.18 3.11 -1.49
N SER A 151 36.68 3.25 -2.72
CA SER A 151 37.00 4.37 -3.63
C SER A 151 35.80 4.74 -4.49
N VAL A 152 34.88 5.53 -3.94
CA VAL A 152 33.74 6.09 -4.69
C VAL A 152 33.88 7.60 -4.83
N ASN A 153 33.68 8.10 -6.04
CA ASN A 153 33.60 9.55 -6.29
C ASN A 153 32.51 10.16 -5.40
N VAL A 154 32.78 11.33 -4.81
CA VAL A 154 31.84 12.03 -3.90
C VAL A 154 30.46 12.22 -4.56
N LEU A 155 30.43 12.61 -5.84
CA LEU A 155 29.19 12.74 -6.61
C LEU A 155 28.40 11.42 -6.68
N ARG A 156 29.07 10.30 -6.96
CA ARG A 156 28.45 8.97 -7.00
C ARG A 156 27.89 8.59 -5.62
N ALA A 157 28.64 8.83 -4.56
CA ALA A 157 28.19 8.57 -3.20
C ALA A 157 26.94 9.40 -2.86
N CYS A 158 26.91 10.67 -3.25
CA CYS A 158 25.76 11.57 -3.04
C CYS A 158 24.50 11.07 -3.79
N PHE A 159 24.60 10.83 -5.10
CA PHE A 159 23.48 10.32 -5.90
C PHE A 159 22.95 8.98 -5.39
N SER A 160 23.85 8.06 -5.03
CA SER A 160 23.47 6.73 -4.55
C SER A 160 22.80 6.79 -3.16
N THR A 161 23.27 7.69 -2.30
CA THR A 161 22.66 7.96 -0.99
C THR A 161 21.27 8.58 -1.15
N LEU A 162 21.11 9.61 -1.99
CA LEU A 162 19.81 10.23 -2.27
C LEU A 162 18.82 9.22 -2.84
N SER A 163 19.28 8.39 -3.78
CA SER A 163 18.49 7.30 -4.35
C SER A 163 18.03 6.30 -3.29
N THR A 164 18.88 5.98 -2.32
CA THR A 164 18.52 5.06 -1.23
C THR A 164 17.52 5.69 -0.26
N PHE A 165 17.64 6.99 0.04
CA PHE A 165 16.61 7.72 0.79
C PHE A 165 15.25 7.70 0.08
N PHE A 166 15.24 7.90 -1.25
CA PHE A 166 14.02 7.77 -2.04
C PHE A 166 13.41 6.37 -1.96
N VAL A 167 14.22 5.31 -2.03
CA VAL A 167 13.76 3.92 -1.86
C VAL A 167 13.15 3.69 -0.47
N PHE A 168 13.75 4.23 0.59
CA PHE A 168 13.18 4.12 1.94
C PHE A 168 11.87 4.90 2.08
N ALA A 169 11.78 6.10 1.51
CA ALA A 169 10.54 6.87 1.49
C ALA A 169 9.43 6.13 0.74
N ALA A 170 9.76 5.50 -0.38
CA ALA A 170 8.86 4.64 -1.15
C ALA A 170 8.36 3.44 -0.33
N ALA A 171 9.27 2.73 0.32
CA ALA A 171 8.94 1.60 1.18
C ALA A 171 8.06 2.02 2.37
N ALA A 172 8.37 3.14 3.03
CA ALA A 172 7.58 3.65 4.15
C ALA A 172 6.17 4.05 3.71
N THR A 173 6.05 4.76 2.59
CA THR A 173 4.74 5.15 2.01
C THR A 173 3.92 3.92 1.67
N GLY A 174 4.53 2.93 1.01
CA GLY A 174 3.91 1.64 0.70
C GLY A 174 3.40 0.90 1.93
N MET A 175 4.21 0.85 2.98
CA MET A 175 3.87 0.19 4.24
C MET A 175 2.68 0.87 4.94
N LEU A 176 2.67 2.21 4.99
CA LEU A 176 1.58 2.96 5.60
C LEU A 176 0.25 2.75 4.87
N ILE A 177 0.27 2.76 3.53
CA ILE A 177 -0.89 2.45 2.71
C ILE A 177 -1.38 1.02 2.97
N ALA A 178 -0.46 0.05 3.02
CA ALA A 178 -0.81 -1.34 3.27
C ALA A 178 -1.44 -1.56 4.64
N ILE A 179 -0.93 -0.92 5.69
CA ILE A 179 -1.49 -0.99 7.05
C ILE A 179 -2.91 -0.42 7.06
N ARG A 180 -3.13 0.78 6.50
CA ARG A 180 -4.47 1.40 6.42
C ARG A 180 -5.47 0.50 5.71
N LYS A 181 -5.11 -0.06 4.55
CA LYS A 181 -5.99 -0.96 3.81
C LYS A 181 -6.27 -2.25 4.59
N SER A 182 -5.28 -2.78 5.31
CA SER A 182 -5.44 -3.97 6.16
C SER A 182 -6.39 -3.70 7.33
N LEU A 183 -6.26 -2.54 8.00
CA LEU A 183 -7.16 -2.12 9.07
C LEU A 183 -8.59 -1.89 8.57
N ARG A 184 -8.74 -1.27 7.39
CA ARG A 184 -10.05 -1.10 6.76
C ARG A 184 -10.72 -2.44 6.45
N LEU A 185 -9.96 -3.41 5.94
CA LEU A 185 -10.47 -4.76 5.69
C LEU A 185 -10.88 -5.46 7.00
N GLU A 186 -10.09 -5.29 8.07
CA GLU A 186 -10.41 -5.87 9.38
C GLU A 186 -11.67 -5.26 10.01
N ARG A 187 -11.90 -3.94 9.85
CA ARG A 187 -13.15 -3.30 10.27
C ARG A 187 -14.35 -3.90 9.56
N VAL A 188 -14.26 -4.09 8.24
CA VAL A 188 -15.32 -4.72 7.44
C VAL A 188 -15.57 -6.15 7.91
N LYS A 189 -14.50 -6.93 8.13
CA LYS A 189 -14.60 -8.29 8.69
C LYS A 189 -15.31 -8.30 10.04
N SER A 190 -14.97 -7.38 10.95
CA SER A 190 -15.61 -7.27 12.26
C SER A 190 -17.11 -6.99 12.16
N ILE A 191 -17.52 -6.07 11.28
CA ILE A 191 -18.93 -5.72 11.07
C ILE A 191 -19.70 -6.90 10.48
N ILE A 192 -19.12 -7.58 9.48
CA ILE A 192 -19.74 -8.78 8.89
C ILE A 192 -19.87 -9.87 9.97
N LYS A 193 -18.84 -10.05 10.80
CA LYS A 193 -18.83 -11.05 11.87
C LYS A 193 -19.95 -10.81 12.88
N GLU A 194 -20.14 -9.56 13.30
CA GLU A 194 -21.20 -9.15 14.22
C GLU A 194 -22.59 -9.37 13.61
N ASN A 195 -22.79 -8.94 12.36
CA ASN A 195 -24.07 -9.09 11.65
C ASN A 195 -24.42 -10.55 11.35
N SER A 196 -23.43 -11.39 11.07
CA SER A 196 -23.63 -12.79 10.68
C SER A 196 -23.82 -13.73 11.87
N LYS A 197 -23.53 -13.29 13.11
CA LYS A 197 -23.67 -14.08 14.35
C LYS A 197 -23.06 -15.50 14.29
N GLY A 198 -21.97 -15.68 13.53
CA GLY A 198 -21.32 -16.98 13.34
C GLY A 198 -21.74 -17.77 12.09
N ALA A 199 -22.82 -17.38 11.40
CA ALA A 199 -23.28 -18.00 10.16
C ALA A 199 -22.57 -17.42 8.92
N TYR A 200 -21.23 -17.45 8.90
CA TYR A 200 -20.43 -16.83 7.84
C TYR A 200 -20.63 -17.48 6.47
N ILE A 201 -20.87 -18.79 6.45
CA ILE A 201 -21.08 -19.57 5.22
C ILE A 201 -22.39 -19.18 4.54
N ASP A 202 -23.45 -18.97 5.32
CA ASP A 202 -24.74 -18.55 4.77
C ASP A 202 -24.66 -17.13 4.19
N CYS A 203 -23.86 -16.27 4.82
CA CYS A 203 -23.52 -14.96 4.27
C CYS A 203 -22.79 -15.10 2.92
N TYR A 204 -21.76 -15.94 2.83
CA TYR A 204 -21.05 -16.19 1.57
C TYR A 204 -22.00 -16.66 0.45
N ARG A 205 -22.83 -17.67 0.73
CA ARG A 205 -23.75 -18.27 -0.25
C ARG A 205 -24.83 -17.29 -0.74
N LYS A 206 -25.21 -16.31 0.08
CA LYS A 206 -26.16 -15.26 -0.31
C LYS A 206 -25.60 -14.35 -1.41
N TYR A 207 -24.29 -14.13 -1.45
CA TYR A 207 -23.66 -13.17 -2.37
C TYR A 207 -22.89 -13.81 -3.52
N ALA A 208 -22.41 -15.04 -3.37
CA ALA A 208 -21.75 -15.81 -4.44
C ALA A 208 -22.79 -16.42 -5.41
N LEU A 209 -23.50 -15.56 -6.15
CA LEU A 209 -24.65 -15.94 -7.00
C LEU A 209 -24.28 -16.17 -8.47
N GLY A 210 -23.19 -15.57 -8.94
CA GLY A 210 -22.81 -15.57 -10.35
C GLY A 210 -22.34 -16.93 -10.85
N ASP A 211 -21.42 -17.56 -10.13
CA ASP A 211 -20.90 -18.89 -10.48
C ASP A 211 -20.42 -19.63 -9.22
N PRO A 212 -21.23 -20.57 -8.69
CA PRO A 212 -20.91 -21.31 -7.45
C PRO A 212 -19.61 -22.13 -7.55
N ASP A 213 -19.25 -22.57 -8.76
CA ASP A 213 -18.07 -23.42 -9.00
C ASP A 213 -16.77 -22.60 -9.08
N TYR A 214 -16.87 -21.33 -9.49
CA TYR A 214 -15.73 -20.41 -9.57
C TYR A 214 -15.48 -19.64 -8.27
N GLY A 215 -16.52 -19.44 -7.46
CA GLY A 215 -16.45 -18.71 -6.19
C GLY A 215 -16.85 -17.24 -6.31
N MET A 216 -16.79 -16.52 -5.18
CA MET A 216 -17.23 -15.13 -5.08
C MET A 216 -16.33 -14.19 -5.87
N GLN A 217 -16.92 -13.43 -6.80
CA GLN A 217 -16.23 -12.47 -7.65
C GLN A 217 -16.02 -11.10 -6.97
N PHE A 218 -15.18 -10.28 -7.58
CA PHE A 218 -14.89 -8.91 -7.14
C PHE A 218 -16.14 -8.08 -6.82
N GLN A 219 -17.10 -8.04 -7.75
CA GLN A 219 -18.30 -7.22 -7.61
C GLN A 219 -19.22 -7.73 -6.49
N GLU A 220 -19.32 -9.05 -6.34
CA GLU A 220 -20.12 -9.70 -5.32
C GLU A 220 -19.55 -9.46 -3.92
N PHE A 221 -18.24 -9.57 -3.77
CA PHE A 221 -17.54 -9.24 -2.54
C PHE A 221 -17.74 -7.76 -2.16
N ASN A 222 -17.58 -6.84 -3.12
CA ASN A 222 -17.78 -5.41 -2.86
C ASN A 222 -19.22 -5.10 -2.46
N ARG A 223 -20.19 -5.74 -3.11
CA ARG A 223 -21.61 -5.61 -2.77
C ARG A 223 -21.89 -6.12 -1.37
N MET A 224 -21.35 -7.28 -0.99
CA MET A 224 -21.47 -7.81 0.37
C MET A 224 -20.90 -6.83 1.40
N CYS A 225 -19.72 -6.25 1.15
CA CYS A 225 -19.13 -5.24 2.03
C CYS A 225 -20.02 -3.99 2.13
N ALA A 226 -20.54 -3.49 1.01
CA ALA A 226 -21.44 -2.33 1.00
C ALA A 226 -22.73 -2.59 1.78
N ASP A 227 -23.38 -3.74 1.57
CA ASP A 227 -24.65 -4.08 2.21
C ASP A 227 -24.51 -4.22 3.73
N HIS A 228 -23.41 -4.81 4.23
CA HIS A 228 -23.19 -4.95 5.68
C HIS A 228 -22.69 -3.68 6.37
N THR A 229 -22.10 -2.75 5.61
CA THR A 229 -21.57 -1.49 6.15
C THR A 229 -22.46 -0.30 5.84
N SER A 230 -23.69 -0.52 5.35
CA SER A 230 -24.61 0.54 4.92
C SER A 230 -23.98 1.51 3.90
N GLY A 231 -23.13 0.99 3.02
CA GLY A 231 -22.40 1.76 2.00
C GLY A 231 -21.17 2.50 2.50
N LEU A 232 -20.84 2.47 3.80
CA LEU A 232 -19.69 3.20 4.36
C LEU A 232 -18.34 2.66 3.87
N HIS A 233 -18.26 1.37 3.53
CA HIS A 233 -17.03 0.74 3.08
C HIS A 233 -17.22 0.04 1.74
N GLN A 234 -17.06 0.83 0.67
CA GLN A 234 -16.93 0.33 -0.70
C GLN A 234 -15.49 0.45 -1.18
N PHE A 235 -14.94 -0.63 -1.72
CA PHE A 235 -13.57 -0.67 -2.21
C PHE A 235 -13.53 -0.34 -3.72
N ASP A 236 -12.49 0.39 -4.13
CA ASP A 236 -12.20 0.60 -5.55
C ASP A 236 -11.59 -0.66 -6.18
N ILE A 237 -11.68 -0.79 -7.51
CA ILE A 237 -11.18 -1.95 -8.28
C ILE A 237 -9.72 -2.26 -7.94
N ILE A 238 -8.90 -1.23 -7.77
CA ILE A 238 -7.48 -1.38 -7.43
C ILE A 238 -7.30 -2.02 -6.04
N ASP A 239 -8.11 -1.61 -5.07
CA ASP A 239 -8.09 -2.14 -3.70
C ASP A 239 -8.60 -3.58 -3.67
N LEU A 240 -9.64 -3.89 -4.46
CA LEU A 240 -10.12 -5.27 -4.61
C LEU A 240 -9.04 -6.20 -5.14
N TYR A 241 -8.25 -5.76 -6.13
CA TYR A 241 -7.13 -6.56 -6.63
C TYR A 241 -6.09 -6.86 -5.56
N ILE A 242 -5.80 -5.89 -4.68
CA ILE A 242 -4.87 -6.08 -3.56
C ILE A 242 -5.46 -7.09 -2.57
N ILE A 243 -6.73 -6.93 -2.19
CA ILE A 243 -7.44 -7.81 -1.25
C ILE A 243 -7.47 -9.24 -1.77
N PHE A 244 -7.93 -9.45 -3.00
CA PHE A 244 -8.01 -10.79 -3.59
C PHE A 244 -6.63 -11.41 -3.77
N ASN A 245 -5.59 -10.65 -4.11
CA ASN A 245 -4.24 -11.19 -4.17
C ASN A 245 -3.74 -11.74 -2.82
N VAL A 246 -4.38 -11.38 -1.71
CA VAL A 246 -4.12 -11.95 -0.39
C VAL A 246 -5.11 -13.05 -0.01
N LEU A 247 -6.40 -12.90 -0.35
CA LEU A 247 -7.46 -13.84 0.03
C LEU A 247 -7.63 -15.03 -0.91
N ASP A 248 -7.37 -14.87 -2.20
CA ASP A 248 -7.45 -15.93 -3.21
C ASP A 248 -6.10 -16.64 -3.29
N GLU A 249 -6.05 -17.84 -2.72
CA GLU A 249 -4.83 -18.63 -2.64
C GLU A 249 -4.40 -19.09 -4.05
N PHE A 250 -5.36 -19.37 -4.92
CA PHE A 250 -5.14 -19.98 -6.23
C PHE A 250 -4.99 -18.96 -7.37
N GLN A 251 -5.10 -17.66 -7.10
CA GLN A 251 -5.02 -16.57 -8.09
C GLN A 251 -6.03 -16.73 -9.25
N LYS A 252 -7.22 -17.26 -8.94
CA LYS A 252 -8.36 -17.40 -9.86
C LYS A 252 -9.16 -16.09 -10.04
N SER A 253 -8.84 -15.06 -9.26
CA SER A 253 -9.62 -13.81 -9.14
C SER A 253 -11.03 -14.03 -8.56
N ALA A 254 -11.16 -15.06 -7.72
CA ALA A 254 -12.39 -15.43 -7.03
C ALA A 254 -12.06 -16.05 -5.68
N ILE A 255 -12.91 -15.84 -4.67
CA ILE A 255 -12.73 -16.37 -3.32
C ILE A 255 -13.68 -17.55 -3.14
N ASN A 256 -13.14 -18.72 -2.78
CA ASN A 256 -13.94 -19.92 -2.51
C ASN A 256 -14.54 -19.89 -1.09
N GLU A 257 -15.56 -20.71 -0.84
CA GLU A 257 -16.22 -20.81 0.48
C GLU A 257 -15.22 -21.10 1.61
N ARG A 258 -14.24 -21.98 1.34
CA ARG A 258 -13.18 -22.31 2.29
C ARG A 258 -12.27 -21.11 2.59
N GLU A 259 -11.79 -20.41 1.56
CA GLU A 259 -10.90 -19.25 1.71
C GLU A 259 -11.62 -18.11 2.45
N PHE A 260 -12.90 -17.92 2.16
CA PHE A 260 -13.76 -16.97 2.87
C PHE A 260 -13.91 -17.33 4.34
N TYR A 261 -14.18 -18.60 4.65
CA TYR A 261 -14.29 -19.07 6.02
C TYR A 261 -12.97 -18.90 6.78
N GLU A 262 -11.83 -19.25 6.16
CA GLU A 262 -10.50 -19.06 6.74
C GLU A 262 -10.20 -17.58 7.00
N TRP A 263 -10.59 -16.69 6.10
CA TRP A 263 -10.48 -15.24 6.33
C TRP A 263 -11.33 -14.76 7.51
N MET A 264 -12.59 -15.18 7.59
CA MET A 264 -13.53 -14.76 8.65
C MET A 264 -13.16 -15.33 10.03
N ALA A 265 -12.69 -16.57 10.09
CA ALA A 265 -12.27 -17.24 11.33
C ALA A 265 -10.82 -16.95 11.73
N GLY A 266 -9.98 -16.56 10.77
CA GLY A 266 -8.54 -16.37 10.96
C GLY A 266 -8.14 -15.06 11.66
N SER A 267 -6.83 -14.85 11.77
CA SER A 267 -6.22 -13.64 12.32
C SER A 267 -6.23 -12.47 11.32
N LEU A 268 -5.67 -11.33 11.72
CA LEU A 268 -5.57 -10.12 10.90
C LEU A 268 -4.79 -10.40 9.60
N VAL A 269 -5.36 -9.95 8.48
CA VAL A 269 -4.77 -10.13 7.16
C VAL A 269 -3.97 -8.89 6.76
N PHE A 270 -2.67 -9.07 6.55
CA PHE A 270 -1.78 -8.02 6.03
C PHE A 270 -1.79 -8.02 4.50
N LEU A 271 -2.21 -6.89 3.93
CA LEU A 271 -2.32 -6.67 2.49
C LEU A 271 -1.00 -6.43 1.79
#